data_AF-A0A7X9QEU5-F1
#
_entry.id   AF-A0A7X9QEU5-F1
#
_cell.length_a   1.000
_cell.length_b   1.000
_cell.length_c   1.000
_cell.angle_alpha   90.00
_cell.angle_beta   90.00
_cell.angle_gamma   90.00
#
_symmetry.space_group_name_H-M   'P 1'
#
loop_
_entity.id
_entity.type
_entity.pdbx_description
1 polymer ?
#
loop_
_entity_poly.entity_id
_entity_poly.type
_entity_poly.pdbx_seq_one_letter_code
_entity_poly.pdbx_strand_id
1 'polypeptide(L)' 'RVAARNAIKLLPWQLGHVAVARFILGVQFELAIVVDVVAVLLAVATVVVAVRDPGRRALHDLIAGTRVVAVR' A
#
# COMPACT_ATOMS: atom_id res chain seq x y z
N ARG A 1 5.22 -16.45 1.41
CA ARG A 1 5.68 -15.42 0.44
C ARG A 1 4.50 -14.74 -0.29
N VAL A 2 3.62 -15.48 -0.97
CA VAL A 2 2.45 -14.90 -1.67
C VAL A 2 1.50 -14.14 -0.73
N ALA A 3 1.16 -14.72 0.42
CA ALA A 3 0.28 -14.07 1.41
C ALA A 3 0.85 -12.72 1.90
N ALA A 4 2.14 -12.69 2.28
CA ALA A 4 2.81 -11.46 2.71
C ALA A 4 2.82 -10.39 1.60
N ARG A 5 3.14 -10.78 0.36
CA ARG A 5 3.07 -9.88 -0.80
C ARG A 5 1.69 -9.26 -0.96
N ASN A 6 0.64 -10.08 -0.92
CA ASN A 6 -0.73 -9.63 -1.10
C ASN A 6 -1.19 -8.76 0.07
N ALA A 7 -0.83 -9.11 1.31
CA ALA A 7 -1.14 -8.29 2.48
C ALA A 7 -0.55 -6.88 2.35
N ILE A 8 0.73 -6.77 1.98
CA ILE A 8 1.39 -5.46 1.80
C ILE A 8 0.78 -4.70 0.63
N LYS A 9 0.51 -5.39 -0.49
CA LYS A 9 -0.11 -4.78 -1.67
C LYS A 9 -1.50 -4.21 -1.36
N LEU A 10 -2.27 -4.87 -0.51
CA LEU A 10 -3.64 -4.46 -0.15
C LEU A 10 -3.67 -3.47 1.02
N LEU A 11 -2.57 -3.33 1.77
CA LEU A 11 -2.53 -2.50 2.97
C LEU A 11 -2.92 -1.03 2.73
N PRO A 12 -2.42 -0.33 1.68
CA PRO A 12 -2.84 1.04 1.41
C PRO A 12 -4.35 1.16 1.17
N TRP A 13 -4.92 0.22 0.41
CA TRP A 13 -6.36 0.19 0.11
C TRP A 13 -7.19 -0.04 1.38
N GLN A 14 -6.79 -1.00 2.23
CA GLN A 14 -7.52 -1.30 3.45
C GLN A 14 -7.47 -0.13 4.43
N LEU A 15 -6.30 0.49 4.63
CA LEU A 15 -6.15 1.65 5.49
C LEU A 15 -6.98 2.83 5.00
N GLY A 16 -7.01 3.09 3.69
CA GLY A 16 -7.84 4.14 3.10
C GLY A 16 -9.34 3.93 3.35
N HIS A 17 -9.86 2.70 3.14
CA HIS A 17 -11.27 2.40 3.44
C HIS A 17 -11.61 2.60 4.91
N VAL A 18 -10.69 2.19 5.77
CA VAL A 18 -10.82 2.27 7.22
C VAL A 18 -10.75 3.72 7.72
N ALA A 19 -10.00 4.61 7.05
CA ALA A 19 -10.01 6.04 7.32
C ALA A 19 -11.29 6.72 6.81
N VAL A 20 -11.69 6.46 5.57
CA VAL A 20 -12.92 7.04 4.97
C VAL A 20 -14.17 6.62 5.74
N ALA A 21 -14.27 5.36 6.16
CA ALA A 21 -15.38 4.91 6.98
C ALA A 21 -15.46 5.67 8.31
N ARG A 22 -14.31 5.96 8.94
CA ARG A 22 -14.26 6.78 10.16
C ARG A 22 -14.66 8.23 9.94
N PHE A 23 -14.27 8.83 8.81
CA PHE A 23 -14.72 10.17 8.44
C PHE A 23 -16.24 10.22 8.27
N ILE A 24 -16.82 9.27 7.55
CA ILE A 24 -18.28 9.20 7.32
C ILE A 24 -19.04 8.98 8.63
N LEU A 25 -18.52 8.11 9.50
CA LEU A 25 -19.16 7.80 10.78
C LEU A 25 -18.90 8.87 11.86
N GLY A 26 -18.02 9.84 11.61
CA GLY A 26 -17.69 10.90 12.56
C GLY A 26 -16.98 10.39 13.82
N VAL A 27 -16.22 9.29 13.73
CA VAL A 27 -15.54 8.67 14.88
C VAL A 27 -14.02 8.75 14.75
N GLN A 28 -13.33 9.07 15.84
CA GLN A 28 -11.85 9.06 15.94
C GLN A 28 -11.18 9.85 14.80
N PHE A 29 -11.56 11.12 14.62
CA PHE A 29 -11.20 11.91 13.44
C PHE A 29 -9.68 12.09 13.29
N GLU A 30 -8.95 12.32 14.39
CA GLU A 30 -7.50 12.47 14.39
C GLU A 30 -6.82 11.19 13.93
N LEU A 31 -7.30 10.04 14.42
CA LEU A 31 -6.80 8.73 13.98
C LEU A 31 -7.13 8.48 12.51
N ALA A 32 -8.32 8.88 12.04
CA ALA A 32 -8.71 8.76 10.64
C ALA A 32 -7.75 9.53 9.72
N ILE A 33 -7.37 10.76 10.08
CA ILE A 33 -6.37 11.55 9.35
C ILE A 33 -5.02 10.81 9.31
N VAL A 34 -4.53 10.35 10.46
CA VAL A 34 -3.23 9.66 10.52
C VAL A 34 -3.24 8.41 9.64
N VAL A 35 -4.31 7.60 9.71
CA VAL A 35 -4.44 6.38 8.92
C VAL A 35 -4.54 6.71 7.42
N ASP A 36 -5.26 7.76 7.04
CA ASP A 36 -5.37 8.21 5.64
C ASP A 36 -4.02 8.67 5.08
N VAL A 37 -3.29 9.50 5.84
CA VAL A 37 -1.94 9.95 5.46
C VAL A 37 -1.01 8.75 5.29
N VAL A 38 -1.03 7.78 6.21
CA VAL A 38 -0.23 6.56 6.09
C VAL A 38 -0.62 5.76 4.84
N ALA A 39 -1.92 5.63 4.54
CA ALA A 39 -2.40 4.94 3.35
C ALA A 39 -1.87 5.58 2.06
N VAL A 40 -1.95 6.92 1.96
CA VAL A 40 -1.45 7.69 0.81
C VAL A 40 0.06 7.57 0.69
N LEU A 41 0.80 7.72 1.79
CA LEU A 41 2.26 7.59 1.79
C LEU A 41 2.72 6.19 1.35
N LEU A 42 2.04 5.13 1.78
CA LEU A 42 2.34 3.76 1.34
C LEU A 42 2.04 3.57 -0.15
N ALA A 43 0.95 4.14 -0.66
CA ALA A 43 0.63 4.10 -2.08
C ALA A 43 1.68 4.83 -2.92
N VAL A 44 2.06 6.05 -2.52
CA VAL A 44 3.12 6.83 -3.17
C VAL A 44 4.45 6.09 -3.11
N ALA A 45 4.85 5.57 -1.95
CA ALA A 45 6.09 4.80 -1.80
C ALA A 45 6.09 3.58 -2.73
N THR A 46 4.96 2.88 -2.86
CA THR A 46 4.82 1.74 -3.78
C THR A 46 5.07 2.16 -5.23
N VAL A 47 4.48 3.28 -5.66
CA VAL A 47 4.67 3.83 -7.02
C VAL A 47 6.11 4.29 -7.25
N VAL A 48 6.68 5.05 -6.30
CA VAL A 48 8.06 5.54 -6.39
C VAL A 48 9.04 4.38 -6.53
N VAL A 49 8.89 3.33 -5.72
CA VAL A 49 9.73 2.13 -5.81
C VAL A 49 9.55 1.45 -7.17
N ALA A 50 8.31 1.25 -7.62
CA ALA A 50 8.03 0.60 -8.90
C ALA A 50 8.61 1.34 -10.12
N VAL A 51 8.62 2.67 -10.09
CA VAL A 51 9.17 3.52 -11.17
C VAL A 51 10.70 3.56 -11.14
N ARG A 52 11.31 3.50 -9.95
CA ARG A 52 12.77 3.61 -9.77
C ARG A 52 13.50 2.28 -9.84
N ASP A 53 12.83 1.16 -9.56
CA ASP A 53 13.44 -0.17 -9.60
C ASP A 53 13.63 -0.64 -11.05
N PRO A 54 14.86 -0.96 -11.51
CA PRO A 54 15.10 -1.44 -12.87
C PRO A 54 14.37 -2.74 -13.22
N GLY A 55 14.09 -3.57 -12.20
CA GLY A 55 13.30 -4.79 -12.32
C GLY A 55 11.79 -4.57 -12.22
N ARG A 56 11.34 -3.30 -12.18
CA ARG A 56 9.93 -2.87 -12.04
C ARG A 56 9.24 -3.45 -10.81
N ARG A 57 10.01 -3.78 -9.76
CA ARG A 57 9.48 -4.29 -8.50
C ARG A 57 8.85 -3.15 -7.72
N ALA A 58 7.67 -3.38 -7.17
CA ALA A 58 7.06 -2.44 -6.23
C ALA A 58 7.42 -2.79 -4.78
N LEU A 59 6.97 -1.97 -3.82
CA LEU A 59 7.26 -2.15 -2.39
C LEU A 59 6.90 -3.56 -1.88
N HIS A 60 5.72 -4.07 -2.24
CA HIS A 60 5.30 -5.43 -1.86
C HIS A 60 6.16 -6.53 -2.48
N ASP A 61 6.79 -6.27 -3.63
CA ASP A 61 7.68 -7.24 -4.28
C ASP A 61 9.03 -7.30 -3.57
N LEU A 62 9.58 -6.14 -3.17
CA LEU A 62 10.82 -6.04 -2.40
C LEU A 62 10.70 -6.73 -1.04
N ILE A 63 9.67 -6.39 -0.27
CA ILE A 63 9.48 -6.94 1.09
C ILE A 63 9.21 -8.44 1.05
N ALA A 64 8.42 -8.92 0.08
CA ALA A 64 8.12 -10.35 -0.03
C ALA A 64 9.23 -11.17 -0.71
N GLY A 65 10.29 -10.51 -1.21
CA GLY A 65 11.38 -11.15 -1.94
C GLY A 65 10.92 -11.79 -3.26
N THR A 66 10.03 -11.11 -3.99
CA THR A 66 9.50 -11.56 -5.29
C THR A 66 10.02 -10.69 -6.43
N ARG A 67 9.96 -11.20 -7.65
CA ARG A 67 10.41 -10.51 -8.88
C ARG A 67 9.27 -10.39 -9.88
N VAL A 68 9.30 -9.33 -10.67
CA VAL A 68 8.40 -9.16 -11.81
C VAL A 68 9.01 -9.85 -13.03
N VAL A 69 8.22 -10.68 -13.71
CA VAL A 69 8.62 -11.39 -14.92
C VAL A 69 7.61 -11.06 -16.00
N ALA A 70 8.09 -10.60 -17.17
CA ALA A 70 7.24 -10.41 -18.33
C ALA A 70 6.80 -11.78 -18.85
N VAL A 71 5.50 -11.98 -19.00
CA VAL A 71 4.96 -13.14 -19.70
C VAL A 71 4.92 -12.78 -21.18
N ARG A 72 5.60 -13.57 -22.01
CA ARG A 72 5.55 -13.48 -23.48
C ARG A 72 4.46 -14.40 -24.00
#